data_AF-A0A2U3LJB7-F1
#
_entry.id   AF-A0A2U3LJB7-F1
#
_cell.length_a   1.000
_cell.length_b   1.000
_cell.length_c   1.000
_cell.angle_alpha   90.00
_cell.angle_beta   90.00
_cell.angle_gamma   90.00
#
_symmetry.space_group_name_H-M   'P 1'
#
loop_
_entity.id
_entity.type
_entity.pdbx_description
1 polymer ?
#
loop_
_entity_poly.entity_id
_entity_poly.type
_entity_poly.pdbx_seq_one_letter_code
_entity_poly.pdbx_strand_id
1 'polypeptide(L)'
;MDVTLTVNSDVEKSLLARAHARGVSLGDYLQEIVAREAGLPAALPAHERFDNLSDLLLNSPFSGADLDLERCKDYPRAVEIE
;
A
#
# COMPACT_ATOMS: atom_id res chain seq x y z
N MET A 1 -16.17 -2.46 17.38
CA MET A 1 -16.85 -3.76 17.22
C MET A 1 -15.76 -4.69 16.78
N ASP A 2 -15.32 -5.57 17.66
CA ASP A 2 -14.08 -6.32 17.45
C ASP A 2 -14.43 -7.71 16.95
N VAL A 3 -13.90 -8.05 15.77
CA VAL A 3 -14.17 -9.32 15.10
C VAL A 3 -12.90 -10.16 15.15
N THR A 4 -12.96 -11.30 15.83
CA THR A 4 -11.84 -12.23 15.93
C THR A 4 -11.96 -13.29 14.84
N LEU A 5 -10.99 -13.34 13.92
CA LEU A 5 -10.95 -14.31 12.84
C LEU A 5 -9.83 -15.33 13.09
N THR A 6 -10.18 -16.61 13.12
CA THR A 6 -9.20 -17.70 13.15
C THR A 6 -8.91 -18.14 11.72
N VAL A 7 -7.69 -17.90 11.26
CA VAL A 7 -7.27 -18.20 9.88
C VAL A 7 -6.14 -19.23 9.90
N ASN A 8 -6.04 -20.05 8.86
CA ASN A 8 -4.92 -20.96 8.69
C ASN A 8 -3.61 -20.19 8.49
N SER A 9 -2.51 -20.72 9.01
CA SER A 9 -1.19 -20.06 9.00
C SER A 9 -0.64 -19.76 7.61
N ASP A 10 -0.99 -20.58 6.62
CA ASP A 10 -0.62 -20.35 5.21
C ASP A 10 -1.37 -19.15 4.62
N VAL A 11 -2.66 -19.04 4.94
CA VAL A 11 -3.51 -17.95 4.49
C VAL A 11 -3.10 -16.64 5.16
N GLU A 12 -2.76 -16.66 6.45
CA GLU A 12 -2.22 -15.51 7.19
C GLU A 12 -0.93 -14.95 6.56
N LYS A 13 0.02 -15.82 6.21
CA LYS A 13 1.25 -15.41 5.51
C LYS A 13 0.96 -14.78 4.16
N SER A 14 0.03 -15.36 3.41
CA SER A 14 -0.38 -14.82 2.10
C SER A 14 -1.06 -13.46 2.22
N LEU A 15 -1.85 -13.25 3.28
CA LEU A 15 -2.52 -11.98 3.58
C LEU A 15 -1.51 -10.90 3.98
N LEU A 16 -0.56 -11.23 4.86
CA LEU A 16 0.52 -10.33 5.24
C LEU A 16 1.38 -9.93 4.04
N ALA A 17 1.74 -10.89 3.18
CA ALA A 17 2.52 -10.61 1.98
C ALA A 17 1.79 -9.64 1.03
N ARG A 18 0.47 -9.80 0.86
CA ARG A 18 -0.34 -8.91 0.02
C ARG A 18 -0.55 -7.53 0.66
N ALA A 19 -0.71 -7.46 1.98
CA ALA A 19 -0.79 -6.20 2.71
C ALA A 19 0.52 -5.41 2.58
N HIS A 20 1.66 -6.07 2.78
CA HIS A 20 2.99 -5.47 2.59
C HIS A 20 3.27 -5.03 1.16
N ALA A 21 2.90 -5.84 0.16
CA ALA A 21 3.06 -5.48 -1.24
C ALA A 21 2.28 -4.20 -1.63
N ARG A 22 1.19 -3.92 -0.91
CA ARG A 22 0.38 -2.71 -1.08
C ARG A 22 0.78 -1.57 -0.13
N GLY A 23 1.70 -1.82 0.81
CA GLY A 23 2.12 -0.82 1.81
C GLY A 23 1.07 -0.48 2.87
N VAL A 24 0.05 -1.33 3.07
CA VAL A 24 -1.05 -1.10 4.02
C VAL A 24 -0.94 -2.03 5.23
N SER A 25 -1.51 -1.63 6.36
CA SER A 25 -1.58 -2.52 7.53
C SER A 25 -2.48 -3.73 7.25
N LEU A 26 -2.23 -4.85 7.94
CA LEU A 26 -3.05 -6.05 7.78
C LEU A 26 -4.52 -5.80 8.12
N GLY A 27 -4.80 -4.98 9.14
CA GLY A 27 -6.16 -4.63 9.55
C GLY A 27 -6.90 -3.83 8.48
N ASP A 28 -6.25 -2.80 7.92
CA ASP A 28 -6.83 -1.98 6.85
C ASP A 28 -7.05 -2.81 5.57
N TYR A 29 -6.11 -3.70 5.26
CA TYR A 29 -6.22 -4.60 4.12
C TYR A 29 -7.38 -5.60 4.28
N LEU A 30 -7.57 -6.15 5.48
CA LEU A 30 -8.73 -7.01 5.77
C LEU A 30 -10.04 -6.23 5.67
N GLN A 31 -10.07 -4.98 6.14
CA GLN A 31 -11.24 -4.12 6.03
C GLN A 31 -11.57 -3.78 4.57
N GLU A 32 -10.57 -3.53 3.73
CA GLU A 32 -10.73 -3.33 2.28
C GLU A 32 -11.33 -4.57 1.61
N ILE A 33 -10.84 -5.77 1.94
CA ILE A 33 -11.37 -7.03 1.41
C ILE A 33 -12.84 -7.20 1.81
N VAL A 34 -13.18 -7.03 3.08
CA VAL A 34 -14.56 -7.20 3.57
C VAL A 34 -15.50 -6.18 2.92
N ALA A 35 -15.07 -4.91 2.78
CA ALA A 35 -15.87 -3.90 2.11
C ALA A 35 -16.10 -4.23 0.64
N ARG A 36 -15.05 -4.70 -0.07
CA ARG A 36 -15.12 -5.12 -1.47
C ARG A 36 -16.07 -6.30 -1.68
N GLU A 37 -15.99 -7.33 -0.84
CA GLU A 37 -16.83 -8.53 -0.96
C GLU A 37 -18.28 -8.27 -0.52
N ALA A 38 -18.50 -7.36 0.43
CA ALA A 38 -19.84 -6.94 0.84
C ALA A 38 -20.52 -6.00 -0.18
N GLY A 39 -19.82 -5.64 -1.27
CA GLY A 39 -20.32 -4.69 -2.27
C GLY A 39 -20.51 -3.27 -1.72
N LEU A 40 -19.99 -2.98 -0.52
CA LEU A 40 -19.98 -1.63 0.00
C LEU A 40 -18.87 -0.85 -0.74
N PRO A 41 -19.11 0.42 -1.09
CA PRO A 41 -18.02 1.27 -1.52
C PRO A 41 -17.03 1.30 -0.36
N ALA A 42 -15.83 0.74 -0.59
CA ALA A 42 -14.76 0.78 0.39
C ALA A 42 -14.62 2.24 0.82
N ALA A 43 -14.81 2.51 2.11
CA ALA A 43 -14.36 3.74 2.73
C ALA A 43 -12.84 3.69 2.62
N LEU A 44 -12.32 4.10 1.46
CA LEU A 44 -10.91 4.33 1.24
C LEU A 44 -10.49 5.19 2.44
N PRO A 45 -9.39 4.85 3.15
CA PRO A 45 -8.76 5.87 3.97
C PRO A 45 -8.64 7.08 3.05
N ALA A 46 -8.99 8.27 3.55
CA ALA A 46 -8.88 9.50 2.80
C ALA A 46 -7.40 9.78 2.51
N HIS A 47 -6.76 8.94 1.69
CA HIS A 47 -5.83 9.43 0.71
C HIS A 47 -6.69 10.37 -0.11
N GLU A 48 -6.49 11.66 0.13
CA GLU A 48 -6.89 12.71 -0.78
C GLU A 48 -6.65 12.16 -2.18
N ARG A 49 -7.74 11.90 -2.87
CA ARG A 49 -7.71 11.16 -4.12
C ARG A 49 -7.19 12.17 -5.12
N PHE A 50 -5.87 12.27 -5.22
CA PHE A 50 -5.25 13.22 -6.13
C PHE A 50 -5.58 12.76 -7.55
N ASP A 51 -6.35 13.57 -8.28
CA ASP A 51 -6.80 13.24 -9.63
C ASP A 51 -5.60 13.14 -10.60
N ASN A 52 -4.48 13.77 -10.26
CA ASN A 52 -3.26 13.75 -11.04
C ASN A 52 -2.00 13.95 -10.16
N LEU A 53 -0.83 13.67 -10.76
CA LEU A 53 0.47 13.80 -10.08
C LEU A 53 0.79 15.25 -9.69
N SER A 54 0.32 16.23 -10.47
CA SER A 54 0.54 17.65 -10.15
C SER A 54 -0.19 18.03 -8.87
N ASP A 55 -1.41 17.53 -8.69
CA ASP A 55 -2.26 17.79 -7.53
C ASP A 55 -1.69 17.13 -6.27
N LEU A 56 -1.13 15.92 -6.41
CA LEU A 56 -0.36 15.26 -5.36
C LEU A 56 0.86 16.09 -4.95
N LEU A 57 1.63 16.64 -5.91
CA LEU A 57 2.84 17.40 -5.59
C LEU A 57 2.53 18.76 -4.95
N LEU A 58 1.46 19.43 -5.39
CA LEU A 58 1.05 20.74 -4.87
C LEU A 58 0.44 20.65 -3.47
N ASN A 59 -0.37 19.62 -3.23
CA ASN A 59 -1.07 19.40 -1.96
C ASN A 59 -0.41 18.30 -1.11
N SER A 60 0.82 17.92 -1.45
CA SER A 60 1.58 16.90 -0.72
C SER A 60 1.77 17.34 0.74
N PRO A 61 1.69 16.42 1.71
CA PRO A 61 2.11 16.67 3.09
C PRO A 61 3.62 17.00 3.21
N PHE A 62 4.38 16.85 2.13
CA PHE A 62 5.79 17.22 2.01
C PHE A 62 6.02 18.55 1.30
N SER A 63 4.97 19.31 0.96
CA SER A 63 5.11 20.63 0.33
C SER A 63 5.88 21.59 1.26
N GLY A 64 6.95 22.19 0.75
CA GLY A 64 7.86 23.07 1.52
C GLY A 64 8.95 22.35 2.31
N ALA A 65 8.98 21.00 2.31
CA ALA A 65 10.14 20.25 2.78
C ALA A 65 11.25 20.30 1.72
N ASP A 66 12.47 20.63 2.13
CA ASP A 66 13.65 20.58 1.26
C ASP A 66 14.11 19.12 1.13
N LEU A 67 13.44 18.38 0.26
CA LEU A 67 13.69 16.96 0.03
C LEU A 67 14.76 16.79 -1.04
N ASP A 68 15.98 16.47 -0.62
CA ASP A 68 17.05 16.04 -1.51
C ASP A 68 16.86 14.56 -1.89
N LEU A 69 15.87 14.30 -2.76
CA LEU A 69 15.55 12.96 -3.23
C LEU A 69 16.43 12.61 -4.42
N GLU A 70 17.49 11.85 -4.18
CA GLU A 70 18.21 11.19 -5.26
C GLU A 70 17.47 9.92 -5.70
N ARG A 71 17.25 9.78 -7.01
CA ARG A 71 16.73 8.52 -7.56
C ARG A 71 17.77 7.44 -7.31
N CYS A 72 17.40 6.39 -6.60
CA CYS A 72 18.30 5.27 -6.34
C CYS A 72 18.89 4.77 -7.67
N LYS A 73 20.21 4.64 -7.72
CA LYS A 73 20.89 4.17 -8.92
C LYS A 73 20.66 2.67 -9.05
N ASP A 74 19.75 2.29 -9.94
CA ASP A 74 19.58 0.91 -10.36
C ASP A 74 20.81 0.47 -11.14
N TYR A 75 21.78 -0.12 -10.44
CA TYR A 75 22.91 -0.79 -11.09
C TYR A 75 22.41 -2.12 -11.69
N PRO A 76 22.73 -2.42 -12.97
CA PRO A 76 22.40 -3.71 -13.54
C PRO A 76 23.07 -4.81 -12.70
N ARG A 77 22.30 -5.86 -12.38
CA ARG A 77 22.85 -7.06 -11.75
C ARG A 77 23.83 -7.72 -12.72
N ALA A 78 24.99 -8.13 -12.22
CA ALA A 78 25.94 -8.91 -12.99
C ALA A 78 25.25 -10.22 -13.43
N VAL A 79 25.17 -10.43 -14.74
CA VAL A 79 24.75 -11.72 -15.31
C VAL A 79 26.04 -12.50 -15.55
N GLU A 80 26.23 -13.57 -14.79
CA GLU A 80 27.25 -14.57 -15.11
C GLU A 80 26.74 -15.37 -16.32
N ILE A 81 27.46 -15.27 -17.43
CA ILE A 81 27.18 -16.07 -18.62
C ILE A 81 28.11 -17.29 -18.51
N GLU A 82 27.52 -18.46 -18.22
CA GLU A 82 28.18 -19.78 -18.33
C GLU A 82 28.15 -20.30 -19.77
#